data_AF-A0A6J4V1W7-F1
#
_entry.id   AF-A0A6J4V1W7-F1
#
_cell.length_a   1.000
_cell.length_b   1.000
_cell.length_c   1.000
_cell.angle_alpha   90.00
_cell.angle_beta   90.00
_cell.angle_gamma   90.00
#
_symmetry.space_group_name_H-M   'P 1'
#
loop_
_entity.id
_entity.type
_entity.pdbx_description
1 polymer ?
#
loop_
_entity_poly.entity_id
_entity_poly.type
_entity_poly.pdbx_seq_one_letter_code
_entity_poly.pdbx_strand_id
1 'polypeptide(L)'
;MGGGQLRTGWFGEGGASGRGATGGPWQPALPPLRDALGDGHGSGFAHPAEDTFSRLLSYYRVRWVYEPTSFALGWATDGRPLQMFTPDFYLPDERLYIELTTMRQRLVTRKNRKLRLLRELYPNVRIKLLYRRDYLRLLEAYAGPGRPAEPCTIGRVLVPADALAERVAELGARIAADLRLSREADDGPLLALGVGRGSERFLAKLASAIAARGAAIETDRVDLSRYQSLGGARRVRVSRGPTRSLDGRRVLLVEDVVSTGLSSAYLSAWLGRRGVRALERCALLDRRGARLVDLPVRYAGFEAPNGLLAGFGLDLRREFRDLPFVAVVESA
;
A
#
# COMPACT_ATOMS: atom_id res chain seq x y z
N MET A 1 24.82 -26.84 -33.82
CA MET A 1 26.25 -26.49 -33.98
C MET A 1 26.28 -24.98 -34.24
N GLY A 2 26.43 -24.17 -33.18
CA GLY A 2 27.70 -23.50 -32.82
C GLY A 2 27.83 -22.18 -33.60
N GLY A 3 28.11 -21.00 -33.04
CA GLY A 3 28.32 -20.54 -31.67
C GLY A 3 28.20 -19.01 -31.70
N GLY A 4 27.65 -18.45 -30.63
CA GLY A 4 27.35 -17.01 -30.49
C GLY A 4 28.61 -16.17 -30.31
N GLN A 5 28.64 -15.07 -31.04
CA GLN A 5 29.70 -14.08 -31.11
C GLN A 5 29.75 -13.24 -29.83
N LEU A 6 30.94 -13.17 -29.24
CA LEU A 6 31.31 -12.27 -28.15
C LEU A 6 31.13 -10.81 -28.59
N ARG A 7 30.46 -10.00 -27.77
CA ARG A 7 30.59 -8.53 -27.80
C ARG A 7 30.98 -8.02 -26.42
N THR A 8 32.27 -7.77 -26.32
CA THR A 8 33.00 -7.00 -25.32
C THR A 8 32.65 -5.52 -25.38
N GLY A 9 32.73 -4.83 -24.24
CA GLY A 9 33.23 -3.45 -24.19
C GLY A 9 32.28 -2.41 -23.61
N TRP A 10 32.31 -2.22 -22.29
CA TRP A 10 32.22 -0.90 -21.66
C TRP A 10 33.23 -0.84 -20.52
N PHE A 11 34.51 -0.73 -20.87
CA PHE A 11 35.52 -0.10 -20.01
C PHE A 11 35.70 1.31 -20.54
N GLY A 12 35.11 2.29 -19.85
CA GLY A 12 35.52 3.68 -19.98
C GLY A 12 36.67 3.90 -19.01
N GLU A 13 37.90 3.82 -19.51
CA GLU A 13 39.04 4.40 -18.84
C GLU A 13 38.91 5.94 -18.90
N GLY A 14 38.77 6.54 -17.73
CA GLY A 14 38.89 7.96 -17.50
C GLY A 14 39.43 8.14 -16.09
N GLY A 15 40.75 8.16 -15.96
CA GLY A 15 41.40 8.40 -14.68
C GLY A 15 41.13 9.83 -14.20
N ALA A 16 40.66 9.96 -12.96
CA ALA A 16 40.97 11.08 -12.09
C ALA A 16 40.57 10.74 -10.66
N SER A 17 41.55 10.83 -9.78
CA SER A 17 41.42 11.04 -8.35
C SER A 17 40.19 11.87 -7.97
N GLY A 18 39.37 11.34 -7.06
CA GLY A 18 38.25 12.07 -6.48
C GLY A 18 37.87 11.50 -5.12
N ARG A 19 38.65 11.82 -4.09
CA ARG A 19 38.14 11.80 -2.71
C ARG A 19 36.95 12.73 -2.69
N GLY A 20 35.74 12.20 -2.46
CA GLY A 20 34.57 13.02 -2.20
C GLY A 20 34.84 13.91 -0.98
N ALA A 21 34.54 15.20 -1.10
CA ALA A 21 34.83 16.25 -0.12
C ALA A 21 34.05 16.14 1.22
N THR A 22 33.49 14.98 1.52
CA THR A 22 32.95 14.59 2.82
C THR A 22 33.21 13.10 2.94
N GLY A 23 33.96 12.65 3.95
CA GLY A 23 34.46 11.26 4.12
C GLY A 23 33.39 10.17 4.34
N GLY A 24 32.22 10.28 3.72
CA GLY A 24 31.23 9.22 3.63
C GLY A 24 31.51 8.26 2.46
N PRO A 25 31.01 7.02 2.52
CA PRO A 25 31.17 6.04 1.45
C PRO A 25 30.61 6.56 0.13
N TRP A 26 31.31 6.27 -0.98
CA TRP A 26 30.85 6.54 -2.34
C TRP A 26 29.45 5.95 -2.55
N GLN A 27 28.47 6.81 -2.85
CA GLN A 27 27.11 6.40 -3.17
C GLN A 27 27.00 6.31 -4.69
N PRO A 28 26.71 5.14 -5.29
CA PRO A 28 26.32 5.10 -6.69
C PRO A 28 25.04 5.95 -6.84
N ALA A 29 25.05 6.87 -7.81
CA ALA A 29 23.84 7.59 -8.17
C ALA A 29 22.74 6.56 -8.49
N LEU A 30 21.54 6.76 -7.94
CA LEU A 30 20.37 5.98 -8.34
C LEU A 30 20.29 6.01 -9.88
N PRO A 31 20.02 4.87 -10.55
CA PRO A 31 19.89 4.88 -12.00
C PRO A 31 18.91 5.99 -12.41
N PRO A 32 19.22 6.80 -13.43
CA PRO A 32 18.26 7.77 -13.91
C PRO A 32 16.97 7.02 -14.27
N LEU A 33 15.84 7.53 -13.78
CA LEU A 33 14.47 6.99 -13.91
C LEU A 33 13.95 6.93 -15.36
N ARG A 34 14.85 6.80 -16.36
CA ARG A 34 14.55 6.95 -17.78
C ARG A 34 14.01 5.69 -18.46
N ASP A 35 14.04 4.53 -17.81
CA ASP A 35 13.49 3.28 -18.36
C ASP A 35 12.28 2.70 -17.58
N ALA A 36 11.77 3.41 -16.57
CA ALA A 36 10.71 2.91 -15.67
C ALA A 36 9.27 2.95 -16.27
N LEU A 37 9.12 3.21 -17.56
CA LEU A 37 7.83 3.41 -18.25
C LEU A 37 7.59 2.49 -19.45
N GLY A 38 8.34 1.41 -19.61
CA GLY A 38 7.93 0.30 -20.46
C GLY A 38 7.08 -0.67 -19.66
N ASP A 39 5.92 -1.10 -20.17
CA ASP A 39 5.12 -2.16 -19.55
C ASP A 39 6.04 -3.35 -19.23
N GLY A 40 6.32 -3.55 -17.94
CA GLY A 40 7.32 -4.46 -17.37
C GLY A 40 6.99 -5.94 -17.57
N HIS A 41 6.72 -6.33 -18.81
CA HIS A 41 6.62 -7.70 -19.28
C HIS A 41 7.97 -8.12 -19.85
N GLY A 42 9.02 -8.00 -19.02
CA GLY A 42 10.36 -8.52 -19.30
C GLY A 42 10.52 -9.89 -18.65
N SER A 43 10.79 -10.91 -19.46
CA SER A 43 11.08 -12.27 -19.03
C SER A 43 12.35 -12.31 -18.17
N GLY A 44 12.24 -12.69 -16.88
CA GLY A 44 13.40 -13.05 -16.06
C GLY A 44 13.26 -12.78 -14.56
N PHE A 45 12.16 -13.16 -13.91
CA PHE A 45 12.13 -13.19 -12.44
C PHE A 45 12.91 -14.41 -11.92
N ALA A 46 13.74 -14.20 -10.91
CA ALA A 46 14.50 -15.28 -10.26
C ALA A 46 13.58 -16.24 -9.49
N HIS A 47 12.42 -15.77 -9.02
CA HIS A 47 11.47 -16.59 -8.27
C HIS A 47 10.00 -16.31 -8.66
N PRO A 48 9.10 -17.33 -8.69
CA PRO A 48 7.67 -17.14 -9.01
C PRO A 48 6.92 -16.12 -8.11
N ALA A 49 7.42 -15.92 -6.89
CA ALA A 49 6.88 -14.92 -5.97
C ALA A 49 7.14 -13.48 -6.45
N GLU A 50 8.27 -13.23 -7.12
CA GLU A 50 8.59 -11.92 -7.69
C GLU A 50 7.67 -11.62 -8.88
N ASP A 51 7.44 -12.59 -9.77
CA ASP A 51 6.47 -12.46 -10.87
C ASP A 51 5.06 -12.15 -10.36
N THR A 52 4.62 -12.87 -9.33
CA THR A 52 3.29 -12.67 -8.79
C THR A 52 3.17 -11.34 -8.01
N PHE A 53 4.23 -10.90 -7.34
CA PHE A 53 4.28 -9.57 -6.71
C PHE A 53 4.29 -8.43 -7.75
N SER A 54 5.02 -8.58 -8.85
CA SER A 54 5.06 -7.58 -9.93
C SER A 54 3.68 -7.42 -10.59
N ARG A 55 2.93 -8.52 -10.75
CA ARG A 55 1.54 -8.51 -11.23
C ARG A 55 0.62 -7.76 -10.28
N LEU A 56 0.78 -7.93 -8.96
CA LEU A 56 0.02 -7.17 -7.96
C LEU A 56 0.31 -5.67 -8.06
N LEU A 57 1.59 -5.27 -8.07
CA LEU A 57 1.97 -3.85 -8.15
C LEU A 57 1.42 -3.23 -9.43
N SER A 58 1.58 -3.93 -10.57
CA SER A 58 1.04 -3.54 -11.87
C SER A 58 -0.48 -3.42 -11.85
N TYR A 59 -1.17 -4.34 -11.15
CA TYR A 59 -2.62 -4.27 -10.99
C TYR A 59 -3.05 -2.98 -10.31
N TYR A 60 -2.40 -2.61 -9.20
CA TYR A 60 -2.69 -1.37 -8.48
C TYR A 60 -2.13 -0.10 -9.17
N ARG A 61 -1.49 -0.26 -10.34
CA ARG A 61 -0.78 0.81 -11.06
C ARG A 61 0.29 1.48 -10.20
N VAL A 62 0.90 0.71 -9.30
CA VAL A 62 2.07 1.14 -8.54
C VAL A 62 3.26 1.04 -9.48
N ARG A 63 4.04 2.11 -9.62
CA ARG A 63 5.29 2.06 -10.39
C ARG A 63 6.30 1.21 -9.64
N TRP A 64 7.08 0.42 -10.37
CA TRP A 64 8.10 -0.43 -9.76
C TRP A 64 9.26 -0.68 -10.73
N VAL A 65 10.42 -0.98 -10.16
CA VAL A 65 11.64 -1.39 -10.86
C VAL A 65 12.14 -2.68 -10.20
N TYR A 66 12.49 -3.69 -11.00
CA TYR A 66 13.06 -4.97 -10.52
C TYR A 66 14.58 -4.86 -10.42
N GLU A 67 15.16 -5.40 -9.34
CA GLU A 67 16.59 -5.35 -9.02
C GLU A 67 17.27 -3.98 -9.31
N PRO A 68 16.71 -2.89 -8.78
CA PRO A 68 17.02 -1.50 -9.18
C PRO A 68 18.46 -1.07 -8.88
N THR A 69 19.06 -1.60 -7.80
CA THR A 69 20.34 -1.10 -7.28
C THR A 69 20.96 -2.16 -6.38
N SER A 70 22.28 -2.34 -6.47
CA SER A 70 23.06 -3.21 -5.59
C SER A 70 23.86 -2.39 -4.59
N PHE A 71 23.76 -2.72 -3.30
CA PHE A 71 24.43 -2.04 -2.20
C PHE A 71 25.61 -2.87 -1.68
N ALA A 72 26.76 -2.25 -1.50
CA ALA A 72 27.92 -2.88 -0.88
C ALA A 72 27.74 -2.88 0.64
N LEU A 73 27.86 -4.06 1.26
CA LEU A 73 27.73 -4.26 2.71
C LEU A 73 29.06 -4.63 3.37
N GLY A 74 30.12 -4.82 2.60
CA GLY A 74 31.45 -5.14 3.09
C GLY A 74 32.49 -5.02 1.97
N TRP A 75 33.71 -4.64 2.34
CA TRP A 75 34.81 -4.33 1.42
C TRP A 75 36.07 -5.11 1.80
N ALA A 76 36.89 -5.43 0.80
CA ALA A 76 38.26 -5.90 0.97
C ALA A 76 39.19 -4.72 1.32
N THR A 77 40.41 -5.05 1.74
CA THR A 77 41.44 -4.05 2.08
C THR A 77 41.83 -3.15 0.91
N ASP A 78 41.62 -3.62 -0.33
CA ASP A 78 41.84 -2.87 -1.56
C ASP A 78 40.61 -2.05 -2.01
N GLY A 79 39.55 -2.01 -1.20
CA GLY A 79 38.33 -1.26 -1.48
C GLY A 79 37.34 -1.96 -2.40
N ARG A 80 37.60 -3.19 -2.85
CA ARG A 80 36.62 -3.96 -3.65
C ARG A 80 35.45 -4.46 -2.79
N PRO A 81 34.20 -4.39 -3.26
CA PRO A 81 33.07 -4.92 -2.50
C PRO A 81 33.12 -6.46 -2.43
N LEU A 82 33.11 -7.02 -1.21
CA LEU A 82 33.08 -8.46 -0.95
C LEU A 82 31.67 -8.99 -0.72
N GLN A 83 30.76 -8.12 -0.27
CA GLN A 83 29.39 -8.50 0.01
C GLN A 83 28.45 -7.48 -0.59
N MET A 84 27.58 -7.94 -1.49
CA MET A 84 26.52 -7.13 -2.09
C MET A 84 25.14 -7.56 -1.60
N PHE A 85 24.21 -6.62 -1.65
CA PHE A 85 22.80 -6.84 -1.42
C PHE A 85 21.98 -6.03 -2.43
N THR A 86 21.13 -6.74 -3.17
CA THR A 86 20.30 -6.19 -4.23
C THR A 86 18.85 -6.45 -3.82
N PRO A 87 18.08 -5.42 -3.45
CA PRO A 87 16.68 -5.60 -3.12
C PRO A 87 15.89 -6.03 -4.36
N ASP A 88 14.88 -6.88 -4.18
CA ASP A 88 14.09 -7.41 -5.31
C ASP A 88 13.33 -6.32 -6.10
N PHE A 89 12.74 -5.32 -5.42
CA PHE A 89 11.98 -4.24 -6.07
C PHE A 89 12.27 -2.86 -5.48
N TYR A 90 12.01 -1.81 -6.26
CA TYR A 90 11.90 -0.42 -5.79
C TYR A 90 10.62 0.25 -6.29
N LEU A 91 9.93 0.93 -5.37
CA LEU A 91 8.73 1.71 -5.61
C LEU A 91 9.12 3.20 -5.61
N PRO A 92 9.29 3.85 -6.79
CA PRO A 92 9.86 5.20 -6.88
C PRO A 92 8.97 6.27 -6.26
N ASP A 93 7.64 6.13 -6.34
CA ASP A 93 6.69 7.08 -5.74
C ASP A 93 6.83 7.11 -4.22
N GLU A 94 7.15 5.97 -3.61
CA GLU A 94 7.28 5.80 -2.15
C GLU A 94 8.73 5.88 -1.66
N ARG A 95 9.68 5.96 -2.59
CA ARG A 95 11.13 5.84 -2.34
C ARG A 95 11.45 4.61 -1.47
N LEU A 96 10.83 3.48 -1.79
CA LEU A 96 10.84 2.28 -0.94
C LEU A 96 11.40 1.08 -1.70
N TYR A 97 12.42 0.44 -1.13
CA TYR A 97 12.88 -0.87 -1.57
C TYR A 97 12.06 -1.99 -0.91
N ILE A 98 11.76 -3.04 -1.67
CA ILE A 98 11.07 -4.24 -1.19
C ILE A 98 11.98 -5.43 -1.41
N GLU A 99 12.10 -6.25 -0.38
CA GLU A 99 12.77 -7.55 -0.42
C GLU A 99 11.76 -8.65 -0.06
N LEU A 100 11.63 -9.67 -0.90
CA LEU A 100 10.78 -10.84 -0.68
C LEU A 100 11.58 -11.94 0.02
N THR A 101 10.97 -12.66 0.96
CA THR A 101 11.60 -13.83 1.60
C THR A 101 10.95 -15.14 1.19
N THR A 102 11.79 -16.17 1.07
CA THR A 102 11.35 -17.58 0.96
C THR A 102 11.22 -18.22 2.34
N MET A 103 10.57 -19.38 2.43
CA MET A 103 10.26 -20.07 3.71
C MET A 103 11.47 -20.67 4.45
N ARG A 104 12.64 -20.79 3.80
CA ARG A 104 13.80 -21.42 4.45
C ARG A 104 14.37 -20.49 5.52
N GLN A 105 14.15 -20.82 6.79
CA GLN A 105 14.55 -20.01 7.96
C GLN A 105 16.03 -19.59 7.92
N ARG A 106 16.94 -20.45 7.43
CA ARG A 106 18.36 -20.12 7.22
C ARG A 106 18.58 -18.95 6.24
N LEU A 107 17.78 -18.88 5.17
CA LEU A 107 17.84 -17.79 4.19
C LEU A 107 17.27 -16.49 4.77
N VAL A 108 16.22 -16.58 5.60
CA VAL A 108 15.64 -15.43 6.30
C VAL A 108 16.63 -14.81 7.28
N THR A 109 17.33 -15.61 8.10
CA THR A 109 18.36 -15.11 9.04
C THR A 109 19.49 -14.39 8.30
N ARG A 110 19.92 -14.93 7.14
CA ARG A 110 20.93 -14.28 6.28
C ARG A 110 20.41 -12.95 5.71
N LYS A 111 19.18 -12.90 5.20
CA LYS A 111 18.55 -11.66 4.69
C LYS A 111 18.40 -10.62 5.80
N ASN A 112 17.93 -11.00 7.00
CA ASN A 112 17.84 -10.11 8.15
C ASN A 112 19.20 -9.52 8.56
N ARG A 113 20.28 -10.32 8.52
CA ARG A 113 21.64 -9.81 8.79
C ARG A 113 22.05 -8.75 7.77
N LYS A 114 21.86 -9.03 6.47
CA LYS A 114 22.17 -8.08 5.40
C LYS A 114 21.35 -6.78 5.50
N LEU A 115 20.07 -6.88 5.87
CA LEU A 115 19.22 -5.70 6.05
C LEU A 115 19.63 -4.83 7.23
N ARG A 116 20.11 -5.43 8.34
CA ARG A 116 20.67 -4.65 9.45
C ARG A 116 21.91 -3.88 9.01
N LEU A 117 22.84 -4.54 8.35
CA LEU A 117 24.04 -3.90 7.79
C LEU A 117 23.67 -2.81 6.77
N LEU A 118 22.68 -3.05 5.91
CA LEU A 118 22.21 -2.04 4.97
C LEU A 118 21.68 -0.80 5.71
N ARG A 119 20.89 -0.97 6.77
CA ARG A 119 20.34 0.15 7.54
C ARG A 119 21.42 0.92 8.30
N GLU A 120 22.46 0.22 8.77
CA GLU A 120 23.61 0.84 9.43
C GLU A 120 24.45 1.65 8.43
N LEU A 121 24.75 1.08 7.25
CA LEU A 121 25.59 1.72 6.23
C LEU A 121 24.84 2.76 5.38
N TYR A 122 23.53 2.61 5.22
CA TYR A 122 22.68 3.45 4.38
C TYR A 122 21.39 3.85 5.13
N PRO A 123 21.47 4.72 6.15
CA PRO A 123 20.34 5.06 7.01
C PRO A 123 19.17 5.75 6.27
N ASN A 124 19.46 6.39 5.14
CA ASN A 124 18.44 7.05 4.30
C ASN A 124 17.70 6.09 3.37
N VAL A 125 18.15 4.83 3.26
CA VAL A 125 17.51 3.83 2.39
C VAL A 125 16.33 3.21 3.13
N ARG A 126 15.11 3.52 2.66
CA ARG A 126 13.90 2.86 3.14
C ARG A 126 13.79 1.48 2.50
N ILE A 127 13.82 0.43 3.33
CA ILE A 127 13.64 -0.94 2.87
C ILE A 127 12.67 -1.73 3.75
N LYS A 128 11.75 -2.46 3.10
CA LYS A 128 10.80 -3.36 3.74
C LYS A 128 11.05 -4.81 3.32
N LEU A 129 11.12 -5.69 4.31
CA LEU A 129 11.14 -7.13 4.12
C LEU A 129 9.71 -7.66 4.13
N LEU A 130 9.28 -8.32 3.07
CA LEU A 130 7.98 -8.97 2.98
C LEU A 130 8.11 -10.46 3.31
N TYR A 131 7.54 -10.85 4.44
CA TYR A 131 7.49 -12.27 4.83
C TYR A 131 6.44 -13.00 3.99
N ARG A 132 6.67 -14.28 3.68
CA ARG A 132 5.72 -15.09 2.90
C ARG A 132 4.28 -15.03 3.45
N ARG A 133 4.11 -14.99 4.78
CA ARG A 133 2.78 -14.87 5.39
C ARG A 133 2.05 -13.60 4.94
N ASP A 134 2.76 -12.48 4.91
CA ASP A 134 2.21 -11.17 4.59
C ASP A 134 2.00 -11.05 3.08
N TYR A 135 2.93 -11.62 2.31
CA TYR A 135 2.82 -11.79 0.88
C TYR A 135 1.58 -12.61 0.47
N LEU A 136 1.37 -13.79 1.05
CA LEU A 136 0.19 -14.62 0.75
C LEU A 136 -1.12 -13.91 1.08
N ARG A 137 -1.20 -13.22 2.21
CA ARG A 137 -2.39 -12.42 2.59
C ARG A 137 -2.68 -11.30 1.61
N LEU A 138 -1.63 -10.65 1.14
CA LEU A 138 -1.72 -9.60 0.12
C LEU A 138 -2.16 -10.17 -1.24
N LEU A 139 -1.81 -11.42 -1.55
CA LEU A 139 -2.33 -12.14 -2.72
C LEU A 139 -3.79 -12.58 -2.56
N GLU A 140 -4.22 -13.01 -1.37
CA GLU A 140 -5.63 -13.37 -1.12
C GLU A 140 -6.55 -12.16 -1.35
N ALA A 141 -6.14 -11.00 -0.83
CA ALA A 141 -6.85 -9.73 -1.08
C ALA A 141 -6.90 -9.36 -2.58
N TYR A 142 -5.87 -9.72 -3.34
CA TYR A 142 -5.72 -9.41 -4.77
C TYR A 142 -6.43 -10.39 -5.71
N ALA A 143 -6.21 -11.69 -5.53
CA ALA A 143 -6.74 -12.75 -6.38
C ALA A 143 -8.26 -12.90 -6.25
N GLY A 144 -8.85 -12.42 -5.15
CA GLY A 144 -10.24 -12.73 -4.81
C GLY A 144 -10.40 -14.20 -4.46
N PRO A 145 -11.61 -14.67 -4.11
CA PRO A 145 -11.83 -16.06 -3.73
C PRO A 145 -11.62 -16.97 -4.95
N GLY A 146 -10.38 -17.41 -5.18
CA GLY A 146 -10.00 -18.39 -6.20
C GLY A 146 -9.92 -19.81 -5.66
N ARG A 147 -10.18 -20.02 -4.37
CA ARG A 147 -10.33 -21.35 -3.76
C ARG A 147 -11.83 -21.65 -3.60
N PRO A 148 -12.29 -22.90 -3.85
CA PRO A 148 -13.58 -23.33 -3.32
C PRO A 148 -13.57 -23.05 -1.81
N ALA A 149 -14.61 -22.36 -1.35
CA ALA A 149 -14.69 -21.88 0.01
C ALA A 149 -14.86 -23.06 0.96
N GLU A 150 -13.89 -23.27 1.84
CA GLU A 150 -14.18 -23.92 3.12
C GLU A 150 -15.34 -23.16 3.78
N PRO A 151 -16.32 -23.86 4.39
CA PRO A 151 -17.35 -23.21 5.17
C PRO A 151 -16.71 -22.23 6.14
N CYS A 152 -17.22 -21.01 6.19
CA CYS A 152 -16.73 -20.01 7.11
C CYS A 152 -17.77 -19.76 8.19
N THR A 153 -17.34 -19.67 9.44
CA THR A 153 -18.19 -19.35 10.57
C THR A 153 -17.74 -18.05 11.22
N ILE A 154 -18.69 -17.38 11.87
CA ILE A 154 -18.36 -16.24 12.73
C ILE A 154 -17.69 -16.78 13.99
N GLY A 155 -16.43 -16.42 14.17
CA GLY A 155 -15.67 -16.69 15.38
C GLY A 155 -15.92 -15.61 16.43
N ARG A 156 -14.88 -15.29 17.21
CA ARG A 156 -14.98 -14.27 18.27
C ARG A 156 -15.34 -12.88 17.74
N VAL A 157 -16.16 -12.16 18.51
CA VAL A 157 -16.38 -10.73 18.31
C VAL A 157 -15.07 -9.98 18.57
N LEU A 158 -14.65 -9.18 17.60
CA LEU A 158 -13.47 -8.34 17.68
C LEU A 158 -13.82 -6.95 18.23
N VAL A 159 -14.91 -6.36 17.74
CA VAL A 159 -15.40 -5.06 18.19
C VAL A 159 -16.91 -5.13 18.37
N PRO A 160 -17.42 -5.00 19.61
CA PRO A 160 -18.86 -5.05 19.87
C PRO A 160 -19.57 -3.78 19.37
N ALA A 161 -20.90 -3.85 19.26
CA ALA A 161 -21.73 -2.83 18.61
C ALA A 161 -21.76 -1.47 19.34
N ASP A 162 -21.73 -1.51 20.68
CA ASP A 162 -21.61 -0.37 21.57
C ASP A 162 -20.26 0.34 21.39
N ALA A 163 -19.15 -0.40 21.42
CA ALA A 163 -17.82 0.15 21.17
C ALA A 163 -17.72 0.80 19.78
N LEU A 164 -18.33 0.20 18.75
CA LEU A 164 -18.42 0.79 17.41
C LEU A 164 -19.18 2.12 17.43
N ALA A 165 -20.31 2.19 18.14
CA ALA A 165 -21.11 3.41 18.23
C ALA A 165 -20.35 4.54 18.95
N GLU A 166 -19.75 4.23 20.10
CA GLU A 166 -18.91 5.16 20.87
C GLU A 166 -17.75 5.68 20.02
N ARG A 167 -17.01 4.79 19.38
CA ARG A 167 -15.85 5.18 18.58
C ARG A 167 -16.24 6.04 17.38
N VAL A 168 -17.35 5.73 16.71
CA VAL A 168 -17.84 6.57 15.60
C VAL A 168 -18.24 7.96 16.10
N ALA A 169 -18.86 8.07 17.27
CA ALA A 169 -19.20 9.35 17.87
C ALA A 169 -17.95 10.19 18.22
N GLU A 170 -16.91 9.56 18.78
CA GLU A 170 -15.61 10.18 19.03
C GLU A 170 -14.93 10.68 17.75
N LEU A 171 -14.91 9.85 16.70
CA LEU A 171 -14.36 10.24 15.41
C LEU A 171 -15.12 11.42 14.80
N GLY A 172 -16.45 11.38 14.84
CA GLY A 172 -17.28 12.48 14.35
C GLY A 172 -17.05 13.79 15.13
N ALA A 173 -16.92 13.70 16.46
CA ALA A 173 -16.56 14.83 17.32
C ALA A 173 -15.23 15.45 16.92
N ARG A 174 -14.21 14.61 16.75
CA ARG A 174 -12.85 15.04 16.40
C ARG A 174 -12.80 15.68 15.02
N ILE A 175 -13.41 15.05 14.01
CA ILE A 175 -13.45 15.59 12.65
C ILE A 175 -14.17 16.94 12.64
N ALA A 176 -15.32 17.06 13.31
CA ALA A 176 -16.05 18.32 13.39
C ALA A 176 -15.24 19.43 14.10
N ALA A 177 -14.48 19.08 15.15
CA ALA A 177 -13.58 20.04 15.81
C ALA A 177 -12.45 20.50 14.87
N ASP A 178 -11.79 19.56 14.19
CA ASP A 178 -10.72 19.84 13.24
C ASP A 178 -11.20 20.72 12.08
N LEU A 179 -12.44 20.50 11.59
CA LEU A 179 -13.05 21.34 10.56
C LEU A 179 -13.30 22.78 11.03
N ARG A 180 -13.73 22.99 12.28
CA ARG A 180 -13.96 24.35 12.84
C ARG A 180 -12.67 25.13 13.05
N LEU A 181 -11.57 24.44 13.36
CA LEU A 181 -10.26 25.06 13.53
C LEU A 181 -9.60 25.43 12.19
N SER A 182 -10.09 24.86 11.08
CA SER A 182 -9.64 25.21 9.75
C SER A 182 -10.01 26.65 9.44
N ARG A 183 -9.02 27.52 9.22
CA ARG A 183 -9.21 28.92 8.81
C ARG A 183 -9.70 29.09 7.36
N GLU A 184 -9.91 27.98 6.67
CA GLU A 184 -10.34 27.91 5.28
C GLU A 184 -11.87 28.08 5.22
N ALA A 185 -12.32 29.32 5.32
CA ALA A 185 -13.72 29.68 5.55
C ALA A 185 -14.66 29.45 4.35
N ASP A 186 -14.16 29.02 3.19
CA ASP A 186 -14.91 29.04 1.92
C ASP A 186 -14.90 27.70 1.16
N ASP A 187 -14.67 26.61 1.87
CA ASP A 187 -14.39 25.29 1.28
C ASP A 187 -15.63 24.47 0.92
N GLY A 188 -16.82 25.02 1.19
CA GLY A 188 -18.09 24.29 1.15
C GLY A 188 -18.15 23.16 2.18
N PRO A 189 -19.21 22.30 2.11
CA PRO A 189 -19.31 21.15 3.01
C PRO A 189 -18.18 20.15 2.77
N LEU A 190 -17.73 19.46 3.83
CA LEU A 190 -16.81 18.33 3.73
C LEU A 190 -17.44 17.25 2.83
N LEU A 191 -16.72 16.73 1.84
CA LEU A 191 -17.16 15.53 1.11
C LEU A 191 -16.60 14.28 1.76
N ALA A 192 -17.43 13.51 2.46
CA ALA A 192 -17.08 12.19 2.94
C ALA A 192 -17.34 11.14 1.85
N LEU A 193 -16.26 10.58 1.31
CA LEU A 193 -16.29 9.66 0.19
C LEU A 193 -16.03 8.23 0.66
N GLY A 194 -17.09 7.41 0.73
CA GLY A 194 -16.98 6.00 1.11
C GLY A 194 -16.30 5.16 0.02
N VAL A 195 -15.42 4.25 0.42
CA VAL A 195 -14.74 3.34 -0.51
C VAL A 195 -15.39 1.97 -0.51
N GLY A 196 -15.98 1.60 -1.64
CA GLY A 196 -16.68 0.34 -1.80
C GLY A 196 -18.00 0.30 -1.02
N ARG A 197 -18.68 -0.86 -1.08
CA ARG A 197 -19.89 -1.08 -0.27
C ARG A 197 -19.58 -1.33 1.19
N GLY A 198 -18.38 -1.86 1.50
CA GLY A 198 -17.97 -2.21 2.85
C GLY A 198 -18.06 -1.04 3.84
N SER A 199 -17.71 0.16 3.35
CA SER A 199 -17.73 1.38 4.15
C SER A 199 -19.12 2.02 4.34
N GLU A 200 -20.17 1.58 3.65
CA GLU A 200 -21.46 2.31 3.59
C GLU A 200 -22.07 2.54 4.98
N ARG A 201 -22.10 1.49 5.82
CA ARG A 201 -22.64 1.59 7.18
C ARG A 201 -21.80 2.53 8.06
N PHE A 202 -20.47 2.45 7.95
CA PHE A 202 -19.56 3.32 8.67
C PHE A 202 -19.70 4.78 8.21
N LEU A 203 -19.72 5.02 6.90
CA LEU A 203 -19.92 6.33 6.30
C LEU A 203 -21.21 7.00 6.79
N ALA A 204 -22.33 6.29 6.76
CA ALA A 204 -23.62 6.83 7.19
C ALA A 204 -23.60 7.25 8.67
N LYS A 205 -23.07 6.39 9.55
CA LYS A 205 -22.97 6.68 10.98
C LYS A 205 -21.98 7.80 11.28
N LEU A 206 -20.83 7.81 10.61
CA LEU A 206 -19.82 8.85 10.76
C LEU A 206 -20.35 10.21 10.30
N ALA A 207 -21.02 10.25 9.14
CA ALA A 207 -21.62 11.47 8.62
C ALA A 207 -22.68 12.04 9.58
N SER A 208 -23.55 11.17 10.13
CA SER A 208 -24.51 11.57 11.16
C SER A 208 -23.82 12.10 12.42
N ALA A 209 -22.75 11.46 12.90
CA ALA A 209 -21.99 11.91 14.06
C ALA A 209 -21.30 13.27 13.83
N ILE A 210 -20.81 13.55 12.62
CA ILE A 210 -20.23 14.84 12.23
C ILE A 210 -21.31 15.92 12.15
N ALA A 211 -22.43 15.62 11.46
CA ALA A 211 -23.54 16.55 11.29
C ALA A 211 -24.21 16.93 12.62
N ALA A 212 -24.31 15.98 13.57
CA ALA A 212 -24.81 16.22 14.93
C ALA A 212 -23.97 17.23 15.72
N ARG A 213 -22.74 17.53 15.26
CA ARG A 213 -21.88 18.57 15.81
C ARG A 213 -21.97 19.89 15.02
N GLY A 214 -22.92 20.03 14.09
CA GLY A 214 -23.14 21.25 13.32
C GLY A 214 -22.13 21.48 12.19
N ALA A 215 -21.35 20.47 11.80
CA ALA A 215 -20.46 20.57 10.64
C ALA A 215 -21.22 20.21 9.36
N ALA A 216 -21.05 21.03 8.30
CA ALA A 216 -21.64 20.78 7.00
C ALA A 216 -20.89 19.64 6.29
N ILE A 217 -21.62 18.58 5.92
CA ILE A 217 -21.06 17.36 5.33
C ILE A 217 -21.97 16.84 4.23
N GLU A 218 -21.35 16.42 3.13
CA GLU A 218 -21.98 15.64 2.06
C GLU A 218 -21.37 14.24 2.03
N THR A 219 -22.15 13.25 1.58
CA THR A 219 -21.67 11.89 1.39
C THR A 219 -21.78 11.47 -0.06
N ASP A 220 -20.81 10.66 -0.49
CA ASP A 220 -20.83 9.95 -1.77
C ASP A 220 -19.98 8.67 -1.65
N ARG A 221 -19.83 7.93 -2.74
CA ARG A 221 -19.13 6.66 -2.78
C ARG A 221 -18.27 6.52 -4.03
N VAL A 222 -17.15 5.83 -3.89
CA VAL A 222 -16.29 5.42 -4.99
C VAL A 222 -16.06 3.91 -4.94
N ASP A 223 -16.23 3.24 -6.07
CA ASP A 223 -15.96 1.81 -6.17
C ASP A 223 -14.73 1.54 -7.03
N LEU A 224 -13.92 0.60 -6.57
CA LEU A 224 -12.85 0.02 -7.35
C LEU A 224 -13.29 -1.32 -7.92
N SER A 225 -12.98 -1.57 -9.19
CA SER A 225 -13.16 -2.88 -9.81
C SER A 225 -11.92 -3.37 -10.53
N ARG A 226 -11.95 -4.67 -10.82
CA ARG A 226 -11.00 -5.35 -11.71
C ARG A 226 -11.39 -5.03 -13.15
N TYR A 227 -10.45 -4.55 -13.94
CA TYR A 227 -10.58 -4.39 -15.38
C TYR A 227 -9.51 -5.21 -16.09
N GLN A 228 -9.88 -5.97 -17.11
CA GLN A 228 -8.92 -6.57 -18.04
C GLN A 228 -8.64 -5.54 -19.13
N SER A 229 -7.40 -5.09 -19.24
CA SER A 229 -7.00 -4.23 -20.36
C SER A 229 -6.96 -5.03 -21.66
N LEU A 230 -7.13 -4.36 -22.79
CA LEU A 230 -6.76 -4.89 -24.11
C LEU A 230 -5.26 -5.27 -24.01
N GLY A 231 -4.96 -6.57 -24.11
CA GLY A 231 -3.63 -7.14 -23.81
C GLY A 231 -3.59 -8.12 -22.62
N GLY A 232 -4.70 -8.36 -21.92
CA GLY A 232 -4.84 -9.44 -20.93
C GLY A 232 -4.36 -9.11 -19.50
N ALA A 233 -3.70 -7.97 -19.28
CA ALA A 233 -3.30 -7.53 -17.95
C ALA A 233 -4.50 -7.02 -17.13
N ARG A 234 -4.72 -7.60 -15.94
CA ARG A 234 -5.71 -7.08 -14.98
C ARG A 234 -5.15 -5.83 -14.31
N ARG A 235 -5.92 -4.74 -14.28
CA ARG A 235 -5.61 -3.52 -13.52
C ARG A 235 -6.83 -3.03 -12.74
N VAL A 236 -6.59 -2.36 -11.61
CA VAL A 236 -7.62 -1.69 -10.84
C VAL A 236 -8.08 -0.45 -11.60
N ARG A 237 -9.39 -0.20 -11.60
CA ARG A 237 -9.97 1.06 -12.06
C ARG A 237 -11.08 1.51 -11.12
N VAL A 238 -11.44 2.78 -11.20
CA VAL A 238 -12.68 3.26 -10.59
C VAL A 238 -13.84 2.75 -11.46
N SER A 239 -14.69 1.89 -10.91
CA SER A 239 -15.91 1.40 -11.58
C SER A 239 -17.10 2.31 -11.37
N ARG A 240 -17.15 2.97 -10.21
CA ARG A 240 -18.17 3.97 -9.90
C ARG A 240 -17.43 5.18 -9.33
N GLY A 241 -17.49 6.30 -10.05
CA GLY A 241 -17.04 7.58 -9.52
C GLY A 241 -18.09 8.19 -8.57
N PRO A 242 -17.69 9.20 -7.78
CA PRO A 242 -18.64 10.06 -7.10
C PRO A 242 -19.52 10.80 -8.12
N THR A 243 -20.75 11.07 -7.75
CA THR A 243 -21.69 11.94 -8.47
C THR A 243 -21.55 13.40 -8.05
N ARG A 244 -20.97 13.69 -6.87
CA ARG A 244 -20.63 15.03 -6.41
C ARG A 244 -19.36 15.56 -7.10
N SER A 245 -19.30 16.87 -7.32
CA SER A 245 -18.08 17.52 -7.81
C SER A 245 -16.93 17.32 -6.82
N LEU A 246 -15.74 17.05 -7.34
CA LEU A 246 -14.49 16.88 -6.57
C LEU A 246 -13.60 18.12 -6.63
N ASP A 247 -13.80 18.98 -7.62
CA ASP A 247 -12.93 20.11 -7.88
C ASP A 247 -12.98 21.12 -6.74
N GLY A 248 -11.81 21.52 -6.25
CA GLY A 248 -11.65 22.41 -5.11
C GLY A 248 -12.18 21.86 -3.79
N ARG A 249 -12.58 20.58 -3.67
CA ARG A 249 -13.18 20.05 -2.43
C ARG A 249 -12.16 19.61 -1.39
N ARG A 250 -12.53 19.74 -0.11
CA ARG A 250 -11.96 18.90 0.96
C ARG A 250 -12.66 17.55 0.94
N VAL A 251 -11.88 16.48 0.80
CA VAL A 251 -12.38 15.11 0.75
C VAL A 251 -11.85 14.33 1.94
N LEU A 252 -12.75 13.65 2.64
CA LEU A 252 -12.43 12.61 3.61
C LEU A 252 -12.72 11.25 2.98
N LEU A 253 -11.68 10.48 2.65
CA LEU A 253 -11.86 9.08 2.26
C LEU A 253 -12.26 8.26 3.48
N VAL A 254 -13.38 7.57 3.40
CA VAL A 254 -13.93 6.74 4.48
C VAL A 254 -13.83 5.27 4.07
N GLU A 255 -12.91 4.55 4.70
CA GLU A 255 -12.61 3.13 4.42
C GLU A 255 -13.08 2.26 5.60
N ASP A 256 -13.60 1.07 5.30
CA ASP A 256 -13.89 0.05 6.30
C ASP A 256 -12.60 -0.55 6.87
N VAL A 257 -11.68 -0.95 5.98
CA VAL A 257 -10.38 -1.51 6.37
C VAL A 257 -9.26 -0.92 5.53
N VAL A 258 -8.26 -0.37 6.20
CA VAL A 258 -7.00 0.01 5.56
C VAL A 258 -5.91 -0.97 5.96
N SER A 259 -5.34 -1.65 4.97
CA SER A 259 -4.31 -2.69 5.15
C SER A 259 -3.00 -2.31 4.46
N THR A 260 -2.74 -2.87 3.28
CA THR A 260 -1.52 -2.58 2.52
C THR A 260 -1.41 -1.12 2.08
N GLY A 261 -2.55 -0.43 1.96
CA GLY A 261 -2.64 0.94 1.49
C GLY A 261 -2.74 1.09 -0.03
N LEU A 262 -2.57 0.01 -0.81
CA LEU A 262 -2.49 0.11 -2.28
C LEU A 262 -3.76 0.70 -2.93
N SER A 263 -4.95 0.25 -2.51
CA SER A 263 -6.23 0.80 -2.98
C SER A 263 -6.37 2.29 -2.66
N SER A 264 -5.97 2.67 -1.45
CA SER A 264 -6.06 4.05 -0.96
C SER A 264 -5.05 4.96 -1.66
N ALA A 265 -3.82 4.49 -1.92
CA ALA A 265 -2.83 5.21 -2.72
C ALA A 265 -3.31 5.42 -4.17
N TYR A 266 -3.88 4.38 -4.78
CA TYR A 266 -4.50 4.48 -6.10
C TYR A 266 -5.60 5.55 -6.13
N LEU A 267 -6.51 5.54 -5.15
CA LEU A 267 -7.58 6.54 -5.03
C LEU A 267 -7.02 7.95 -4.81
N SER A 268 -5.95 8.07 -4.03
CA SER A 268 -5.30 9.36 -3.77
C SER A 268 -4.77 9.99 -5.05
N ALA A 269 -4.05 9.20 -5.86
CA ALA A 269 -3.59 9.64 -7.17
C ALA A 269 -4.76 9.94 -8.14
N TRP A 270 -5.83 9.15 -8.06
CA TRP A 270 -7.02 9.32 -8.91
C TRP A 270 -7.82 10.60 -8.56
N LEU A 271 -7.92 10.93 -7.28
CA LEU A 271 -8.58 12.13 -6.74
C LEU A 271 -7.73 13.38 -6.98
N GLY A 272 -6.41 13.31 -6.78
CA GLY A 272 -5.51 14.43 -7.01
C GLY A 272 -5.56 14.93 -8.47
N ARG A 273 -5.71 14.02 -9.44
CA ARG A 273 -5.92 14.38 -10.86
C ARG A 273 -7.28 15.04 -11.16
N ARG A 274 -8.17 15.18 -10.17
CA ARG A 274 -9.54 15.74 -10.30
C ARG A 274 -9.75 17.01 -9.48
N GLY A 275 -8.66 17.67 -9.08
CA GLY A 275 -8.74 18.98 -8.43
C GLY A 275 -9.11 18.94 -6.95
N VAL A 276 -9.06 17.79 -6.28
CA VAL A 276 -9.26 17.73 -4.82
C VAL A 276 -8.23 18.61 -4.12
N ARG A 277 -8.68 19.62 -3.37
CA ARG A 277 -7.81 20.57 -2.67
C ARG A 277 -7.07 19.91 -1.51
N ALA A 278 -7.82 19.14 -0.71
CA ALA A 278 -7.30 18.48 0.48
C ALA A 278 -7.88 17.08 0.61
N LEU A 279 -7.04 16.11 0.94
CA LEU A 279 -7.42 14.71 1.08
C LEU A 279 -6.99 14.16 2.43
N GLU A 280 -7.97 13.77 3.23
CA GLU A 280 -7.77 13.09 4.52
C GLU A 280 -8.37 11.69 4.49
N ARG A 281 -8.02 10.87 5.48
CA ARG A 281 -8.48 9.47 5.57
C ARG A 281 -9.04 9.17 6.95
N CYS A 282 -10.20 8.52 6.93
CA CYS A 282 -10.82 7.89 8.08
C CYS A 282 -10.96 6.39 7.81
N ALA A 283 -10.37 5.55 8.66
CA ALA A 283 -10.50 4.10 8.58
C ALA A 283 -11.23 3.59 9.81
N LEU A 284 -12.26 2.75 9.63
CA LEU A 284 -12.85 2.04 10.76
C LEU A 284 -11.82 1.10 11.39
N LEU A 285 -11.16 0.28 10.56
CA LEU A 285 -10.11 -0.65 10.96
C LEU A 285 -8.78 -0.30 10.27
N ASP A 286 -7.72 -0.08 11.04
CA ASP A 286 -6.38 0.23 10.54
C ASP A 286 -5.41 -0.91 10.87
N ARG A 287 -4.89 -1.60 9.85
CA ARG A 287 -3.87 -2.66 9.99
C ARG A 287 -2.48 -2.11 9.72
N ARG A 288 -1.98 -1.27 10.63
CA ARG A 288 -0.69 -0.58 10.49
C ARG A 288 0.47 -1.53 10.17
N GLY A 289 0.51 -2.70 10.81
CA GLY A 289 1.55 -3.72 10.54
C GLY A 289 1.56 -4.26 9.10
N ALA A 290 0.43 -4.20 8.39
CA ALA A 290 0.30 -4.68 7.02
C ALA A 290 0.67 -3.63 5.95
N ARG A 291 0.90 -2.37 6.35
CA ARG A 291 1.10 -1.21 5.47
C ARG A 291 2.28 -1.40 4.50
N LEU A 292 2.04 -1.46 3.20
CA LEU A 292 3.09 -1.56 2.18
C LEU A 292 3.53 -0.18 1.70
N VAL A 293 2.58 0.72 1.49
CA VAL A 293 2.82 2.11 1.06
C VAL A 293 2.49 3.06 2.20
N ASP A 294 3.29 4.11 2.36
CA ASP A 294 3.13 5.03 3.48
C ASP A 294 1.92 5.93 3.26
N LEU A 295 0.89 5.75 4.08
CA LEU A 295 -0.37 6.47 3.92
C LEU A 295 -0.90 6.89 5.29
N PRO A 296 -0.90 8.20 5.58
CA PRO A 296 -1.41 8.70 6.83
C PRO A 296 -2.94 8.48 6.90
N VAL A 297 -3.36 7.77 7.94
CA VAL A 297 -4.75 7.64 8.37
C VAL A 297 -4.93 8.59 9.55
N ARG A 298 -5.48 9.78 9.27
CA ARG A 298 -5.64 10.85 10.28
C ARG A 298 -6.64 10.45 11.36
N TYR A 299 -7.71 9.74 10.97
CA TYR A 299 -8.76 9.29 11.86
C TYR A 299 -8.86 7.76 11.79
N ALA A 300 -8.42 7.08 12.85
CA ALA A 300 -8.46 5.62 12.92
C ALA A 300 -9.44 5.19 14.02
N GLY A 301 -10.40 4.33 13.67
CA GLY A 301 -11.33 3.71 14.61
C GLY A 301 -10.60 2.75 15.53
N PHE A 302 -10.30 1.55 15.04
CA PHE A 302 -9.66 0.48 15.78
C PHE A 302 -8.42 -0.02 15.06
N GLU A 303 -7.39 -0.39 15.81
CA GLU A 303 -6.33 -1.23 15.27
C GLU A 303 -6.88 -2.64 15.12
N ALA A 304 -6.70 -3.24 13.93
CA ALA A 304 -7.23 -4.56 13.64
C ALA A 304 -6.11 -5.58 13.43
N PRO A 305 -6.28 -6.81 13.92
CA PRO A 305 -5.36 -7.88 13.59
C PRO A 305 -5.45 -8.24 12.11
N ASN A 306 -4.43 -8.93 11.63
CA ASN A 306 -4.49 -9.61 10.36
C ASN A 306 -5.47 -10.79 10.45
N GLY A 307 -6.26 -11.01 9.41
CA GLY A 307 -7.24 -12.10 9.35
C GLY A 307 -8.46 -11.75 8.50
N LEU A 308 -9.36 -12.71 8.35
CA LEU A 308 -10.67 -12.46 7.76
C LEU A 308 -11.57 -11.83 8.82
N LEU A 309 -12.21 -10.71 8.46
CA LEU A 309 -13.13 -9.98 9.32
C LEU A 309 -14.45 -9.78 8.57
N ALA A 310 -15.55 -9.80 9.29
CA ALA A 310 -16.86 -9.52 8.74
C ALA A 310 -17.75 -8.80 9.76
N GLY A 311 -18.85 -8.25 9.28
CA GLY A 311 -19.80 -7.49 10.08
C GLY A 311 -19.60 -5.99 10.01
N PHE A 312 -20.60 -5.25 10.46
CA PHE A 312 -20.66 -3.79 10.41
C PHE A 312 -20.38 -3.20 9.01
N GLY A 313 -20.88 -3.85 7.96
CA GLY A 313 -20.64 -3.46 6.57
C GLY A 313 -19.53 -4.26 5.89
N LEU A 314 -18.56 -4.80 6.64
CA LEU A 314 -17.55 -5.71 6.08
C LEU A 314 -18.24 -7.00 5.65
N ASP A 315 -17.98 -7.46 4.42
CA ASP A 315 -18.47 -8.74 3.94
C ASP A 315 -17.33 -9.72 3.70
N LEU A 316 -17.67 -11.00 3.87
CA LEU A 316 -16.89 -12.09 3.32
C LEU A 316 -17.75 -12.79 2.28
N ARG A 317 -17.38 -12.69 1.01
CA ARG A 317 -18.12 -13.29 -0.12
C ARG A 317 -19.60 -12.87 -0.14
N ARG A 318 -19.89 -11.61 0.22
CA ARG A 318 -21.25 -11.03 0.33
C ARG A 318 -22.08 -11.53 1.53
N GLU A 319 -21.50 -12.30 2.44
CA GLU A 319 -22.15 -12.75 3.67
C GLU A 319 -21.73 -11.89 4.87
N PHE A 320 -22.50 -12.02 5.97
CA PHE A 320 -22.21 -11.46 7.30
C PHE A 320 -22.16 -9.93 7.43
N ARG A 321 -22.43 -9.19 6.36
CA ARG A 321 -22.41 -7.72 6.29
C ARG A 321 -23.29 -7.04 7.35
N ASP A 322 -24.43 -7.63 7.65
CA ASP A 322 -25.49 -7.00 8.45
C ASP A 322 -25.26 -7.11 9.97
N LEU A 323 -24.28 -7.94 10.39
CA LEU A 323 -23.93 -8.08 11.80
C LEU A 323 -23.65 -6.70 12.43
N PRO A 324 -24.16 -6.42 13.64
CA PRO A 324 -24.01 -5.12 14.27
C PRO A 324 -22.62 -4.87 14.86
N PHE A 325 -21.77 -5.91 14.89
CA PHE A 325 -20.41 -5.91 15.41
C PHE A 325 -19.41 -6.32 14.32
N VAL A 326 -18.12 -6.15 14.60
CA VAL A 326 -17.04 -6.73 13.78
C VAL A 326 -16.57 -8.02 14.45
N ALA A 327 -16.47 -9.11 13.71
CA ALA A 327 -15.98 -10.39 14.19
C ALA A 327 -14.85 -10.95 13.33
N VAL A 328 -14.05 -11.84 13.91
CA VAL A 328 -13.11 -12.68 13.18
C VAL A 328 -13.90 -13.78 12.48
N VAL A 329 -13.54 -14.09 11.24
CA VAL A 329 -14.08 -15.24 10.52
C VAL A 329 -13.10 -16.39 10.62
N GLU A 330 -13.62 -17.57 10.96
CA GLU A 330 -12.88 -18.82 11.03
C GLU A 330 -13.20 -19.66 9.78
N SER A 331 -12.15 -20.22 9.17
CA SER A 331 -12.32 -21.26 8.15
C SER A 331 -12.45 -22.60 8.87
N ALA A 332 -13.44 -23.40 8.46
CA ALA A 332 -13.66 -24.76 8.98
C ALA A 332 -12.51 -25.71 8.67
#